data_AF-K2A8X9-F1
#
_entry.id   AF-K2A8X9-F1
#
_cell.length_a   1.000
_cell.length_b   1.000
_cell.length_c   1.000
_cell.angle_alpha   90.00
_cell.angle_beta   90.00
_cell.angle_gamma   90.00
#
_symmetry.space_group_name_H-M   'P 1'
#
loop_
_entity.id
_entity.type
_entity.pdbx_description
1 polymer ?
#
loop_
_entity_poly.entity_id
_entity_poly.type
_entity_poly.pdbx_seq_one_letter_code
_entity_poly.pdbx_strand_id
1 'polypeptide(L)'
;MKRAIFIGQAMPKIKKDPHDWSSLNAWLYTIGITDQIIKDNFFYSALVDYFPGLKGHSHRIPTPQEITKERDRLEYTMKSFSPEIVVPIGRLSIAHCLSQDVQPLIGIIGKAFLADPYKLLDRELPIVPLPHPSGASTLHY
;
A
#
# COMPACT_ATOMS: atom_id res chain seq x y z
N MET A 1 10.34 -6.57 15.60
CA MET A 1 9.40 -5.70 14.86
C MET A 1 8.47 -6.59 14.05
N LYS A 2 7.20 -6.22 13.86
CA LYS A 2 6.27 -7.00 13.02
C LYS A 2 6.60 -6.82 11.53
N ARG A 3 6.35 -7.86 10.72
CA ARG A 3 6.48 -7.80 9.25
C ARG A 3 5.31 -7.02 8.65
N ALA A 4 5.57 -5.93 7.96
CA ALA A 4 4.54 -5.08 7.38
C ALA A 4 4.66 -4.98 5.86
N ILE A 5 3.56 -5.17 5.14
CA ILE A 5 3.50 -4.94 3.69
C ILE A 5 2.76 -3.65 3.39
N PHE A 6 3.38 -2.77 2.59
CA PHE A 6 2.82 -1.49 2.17
C PHE A 6 2.39 -1.62 0.71
N ILE A 7 1.13 -1.33 0.41
CA ILE A 7 0.54 -1.58 -0.91
C ILE A 7 -0.03 -0.28 -1.45
N GLY A 8 0.64 0.29 -2.45
CA GLY A 8 0.18 1.45 -3.21
C GLY A 8 -0.72 1.09 -4.40
N GLN A 9 -1.05 2.09 -5.22
CA GLN A 9 -1.83 1.88 -6.44
C GLN A 9 -1.01 1.22 -7.57
N ALA A 10 0.21 1.68 -7.81
CA ALA A 10 1.05 1.20 -8.91
C ALA A 10 2.52 1.50 -8.64
N MET A 11 3.41 0.68 -9.23
CA MET A 11 4.86 0.91 -9.14
C MET A 11 5.32 2.14 -9.95
N PRO A 12 6.40 2.82 -9.51
CA PRO A 12 7.00 3.89 -10.28
C PRO A 12 7.68 3.38 -11.55
N LYS A 13 7.87 4.27 -12.52
CA LYS A 13 8.58 3.97 -13.77
C LYS A 13 10.02 3.49 -13.53
N ILE A 14 10.67 4.04 -12.52
CA ILE A 14 12.04 3.71 -12.13
C ILE A 14 11.99 3.41 -10.64
N LYS A 15 12.58 2.28 -10.25
CA LYS A 15 12.74 1.84 -8.87
C LYS A 15 14.20 1.45 -8.69
N LYS A 16 14.93 2.16 -7.83
CA LYS A 16 16.37 1.95 -7.61
C LYS A 16 16.64 0.67 -6.82
N ASP A 17 15.80 0.38 -5.84
CA ASP A 17 15.88 -0.78 -4.97
C ASP A 17 14.48 -1.17 -4.44
N PRO A 18 14.30 -2.36 -3.83
CA PRO A 18 12.98 -2.82 -3.36
C PRO A 18 12.24 -1.87 -2.41
N HIS A 19 12.96 -0.99 -1.70
CA HIS A 19 12.46 -0.05 -0.70
C HIS A 19 12.55 1.42 -1.16
N ASP A 20 12.69 1.66 -2.46
CA ASP A 20 12.72 3.00 -3.08
C ASP A 20 11.32 3.65 -3.08
N TRP A 21 10.95 4.23 -1.93
CA TRP A 21 9.75 5.05 -1.75
C TRP A 21 10.04 6.26 -0.86
N SER A 22 10.77 7.23 -1.40
CA SER A 22 11.32 8.38 -0.66
C SER A 22 10.32 9.12 0.23
N SER A 23 9.10 9.38 -0.23
CA SER A 23 8.09 10.10 0.55
C SER A 23 7.50 9.28 1.71
N LEU A 24 7.33 7.97 1.53
CA LEU A 24 6.93 7.06 2.61
C LEU A 24 8.06 6.91 3.63
N ASN A 25 9.29 6.72 3.15
CA ASN A 25 10.47 6.55 4.00
C ASN A 25 10.71 7.79 4.85
N ALA A 26 10.62 8.99 4.25
CA ALA A 26 10.73 10.26 4.98
C ALA A 26 9.74 10.33 6.15
N TRP A 27 8.49 9.91 5.95
CA TRP A 27 7.49 9.85 7.02
C TRP A 27 7.77 8.74 8.05
N LEU A 28 8.21 7.56 7.62
CA LEU A 28 8.61 6.47 8.52
C LEU A 28 9.77 6.90 9.45
N TYR A 29 10.72 7.69 8.93
CA TYR A 29 11.80 8.25 9.72
C TYR A 29 11.29 9.20 10.81
N THR A 30 10.24 9.99 10.57
CA THR A 30 9.70 10.91 11.59
C THR A 30 9.08 10.18 12.79
N ILE A 31 8.72 8.90 12.63
CA ILE A 31 8.21 8.05 13.72
C ILE A 31 9.26 7.04 14.23
N GLY A 32 10.54 7.23 13.89
CA GLY A 32 11.66 6.46 14.43
C GLY A 32 11.93 5.10 13.75
N ILE A 33 11.30 4.80 12.61
CA ILE A 33 11.65 3.62 11.81
C ILE A 33 12.93 3.93 11.04
N THR A 34 13.94 3.05 11.11
CA THR A 34 15.23 3.24 10.41
C THR A 34 15.28 2.44 9.11
N ASP A 35 16.25 2.72 8.24
CA ASP A 35 16.48 1.93 7.01
C ASP A 35 16.70 0.45 7.28
N GLN A 36 17.38 0.12 8.38
CA GLN A 36 17.61 -1.27 8.77
C GLN A 36 16.29 -1.98 9.07
N ILE A 37 15.40 -1.33 9.84
CA ILE A 37 14.05 -1.84 10.11
C ILE A 37 13.25 -2.01 8.82
N ILE A 38 13.30 -1.03 7.92
CA ILE A 38 12.61 -1.10 6.63
C ILE A 38 13.08 -2.33 5.84
N LYS A 39 14.39 -2.53 5.73
CA LYS A 39 14.98 -3.65 4.98
C LYS A 39 14.65 -5.01 5.59
N ASP A 40 14.66 -5.11 6.91
CA ASP A 40 14.50 -6.38 7.61
C ASP A 40 13.02 -6.80 7.77
N ASN A 41 12.11 -5.82 7.84
CA ASN A 41 10.73 -6.08 8.23
C ASN A 41 9.68 -5.63 7.22
N PHE A 42 9.99 -4.75 6.27
CA PHE A 42 8.98 -4.17 5.39
C PHE A 42 9.09 -4.67 3.94
N PHE A 43 7.94 -4.75 3.28
CA PHE A 43 7.86 -5.03 1.85
C PHE A 43 6.98 -3.99 1.16
N TYR A 44 7.47 -3.40 0.06
CA TYR A 44 6.72 -2.41 -0.70
C TYR A 44 6.21 -3.04 -2.00
N SER A 45 4.90 -3.09 -2.12
CA SER A 45 4.16 -3.60 -3.27
C SER A 45 3.13 -2.57 -3.77
N ALA A 46 2.37 -2.94 -4.77
CA ALA A 46 1.30 -2.15 -5.35
C ALA A 46 0.17 -3.06 -5.85
N LEU A 47 -1.02 -2.50 -6.10
CA LEU A 47 -2.10 -3.22 -6.79
C LEU A 47 -1.67 -3.69 -8.18
N VAL A 48 -0.85 -2.89 -8.86
CA VAL A 48 -0.31 -3.17 -10.18
C VAL A 48 1.22 -3.00 -10.16
N ASP A 49 1.98 -4.04 -10.51
CA ASP A 49 3.44 -4.06 -10.32
C ASP A 49 4.25 -3.39 -11.42
N TYR A 50 3.59 -2.62 -12.28
CA TYR A 50 4.21 -1.86 -13.36
C TYR A 50 3.72 -0.43 -13.36
N PHE A 51 4.44 0.41 -14.11
CA PHE A 51 4.08 1.79 -14.32
C PHE A 51 2.91 1.92 -15.31
N PRO A 52 1.73 2.41 -14.91
CA PRO A 52 0.53 2.40 -15.74
C PRO A 52 0.47 3.57 -16.74
N GLY A 53 1.48 4.43 -16.75
CA GLY A 53 1.50 5.71 -17.49
C GLY A 53 1.15 6.90 -16.60
N LEU A 54 1.16 8.09 -17.20
CA LEU A 54 0.88 9.36 -16.52
C LEU A 54 -0.55 9.83 -16.76
N LYS A 55 -1.08 10.58 -15.79
CA LYS A 55 -2.24 11.46 -15.93
C LYS A 55 -1.88 12.82 -15.33
N GLY A 56 -1.47 13.76 -16.17
CA GLY A 56 -0.83 15.00 -15.70
C GLY A 56 0.53 14.71 -15.09
N HIS A 57 0.77 15.19 -13.86
CA HIS A 57 2.04 14.99 -13.14
C HIS A 57 2.06 13.75 -12.23
N SER A 58 0.95 13.01 -12.14
CA SER A 58 0.83 11.81 -11.30
C SER A 58 0.64 10.54 -12.14
N HIS A 59 0.80 9.37 -11.51
CA HIS A 59 0.48 8.10 -12.15
C HIS A 59 -0.99 8.09 -12.55
N ARG A 60 -1.27 7.54 -13.74
CA ARG A 60 -2.63 7.20 -14.12
C ARG A 60 -3.15 6.16 -13.13
N ILE A 61 -4.40 6.33 -12.70
CA ILE A 61 -5.11 5.34 -11.89
C ILE A 61 -5.24 4.04 -12.70
N PRO A 62 -4.79 2.88 -12.17
CA PRO A 62 -5.01 1.59 -12.81
C PRO A 62 -6.49 1.29 -13.01
N THR A 63 -6.81 0.70 -14.15
CA THR A 63 -8.17 0.23 -14.45
C THR A 63 -8.51 -1.03 -13.64
N PRO A 64 -9.81 -1.33 -13.43
CA PRO A 64 -10.23 -2.56 -12.78
C PRO A 64 -9.65 -3.82 -13.46
N GLN A 65 -9.55 -3.83 -14.79
CA GLN A 65 -9.00 -4.95 -15.56
C GLN A 65 -7.50 -5.14 -15.28
N GLU A 66 -6.74 -4.05 -15.17
CA GLU A 66 -5.31 -4.11 -14.83
C GLU A 66 -5.09 -4.64 -13.42
N ILE A 67 -5.92 -4.23 -12.46
CA ILE A 67 -5.86 -4.74 -11.08
C ILE A 67 -6.23 -6.22 -11.05
N THR A 68 -7.28 -6.63 -11.77
CA THR A 68 -7.70 -8.04 -11.83
C THR A 68 -6.60 -8.95 -12.37
N LYS A 69 -5.87 -8.52 -13.40
CA LYS A 69 -4.74 -9.29 -13.97
C LYS A 69 -3.60 -9.50 -12.99
N GLU A 70 -3.41 -8.58 -12.06
CA GLU A 70 -2.31 -8.58 -11.09
C GLU A 70 -2.67 -9.23 -9.74
N ARG A 71 -3.90 -9.76 -9.61
CA ARG A 71 -4.39 -10.35 -8.35
C ARG A 71 -3.55 -11.55 -7.92
N ASP A 72 -3.31 -12.51 -8.81
CA ASP A 72 -2.56 -13.74 -8.49
C ASP A 72 -1.12 -13.41 -8.05
N ARG A 73 -0.50 -12.40 -8.69
CA ARG A 73 0.83 -11.92 -8.29
C ARG A 73 0.80 -11.25 -6.92
N LEU A 74 -0.20 -10.42 -6.63
CA LEU A 74 -0.35 -9.78 -5.32
C LEU A 74 -0.59 -10.84 -4.23
N GLU A 75 -1.43 -11.82 -4.50
CA GLU A 75 -1.70 -12.95 -3.60
C GLU A 75 -0.42 -13.73 -3.31
N TYR A 76 0.31 -14.14 -4.35
CA TYR A 76 1.59 -14.82 -4.21
C TYR A 76 2.58 -14.01 -3.39
N THR A 77 2.66 -12.69 -3.63
CA THR A 77 3.52 -11.77 -2.87
C THR A 77 3.15 -11.77 -1.39
N MET A 78 1.86 -11.65 -1.07
CA MET A 78 1.40 -11.61 0.32
C MET A 78 1.58 -12.96 1.02
N LYS A 79 1.29 -14.09 0.34
CA LYS A 79 1.50 -15.42 0.90
C LYS A 79 2.99 -15.71 1.13
N SER A 80 3.85 -15.35 0.18
CA SER A 80 5.30 -15.56 0.27
C SER A 80 5.95 -14.67 1.32
N PHE A 81 5.55 -13.40 1.39
CA PHE A 81 6.05 -12.49 2.41
C PHE A 81 5.44 -12.74 3.79
N SER A 82 4.28 -13.40 3.90
CA SER A 82 3.60 -13.69 5.18
C SER A 82 3.58 -12.48 6.14
N PRO A 83 2.92 -11.36 5.74
CA PRO A 83 2.85 -10.17 6.57
C PRO A 83 2.04 -10.41 7.84
N GLU A 84 2.42 -9.69 8.89
CA GLU A 84 1.67 -9.59 10.15
C GLU A 84 0.80 -8.33 10.20
N ILE A 85 1.11 -7.33 9.36
CA ILE A 85 0.36 -6.08 9.19
C ILE A 85 0.28 -5.73 7.70
N VAL A 86 -0.89 -5.28 7.26
CA VAL A 86 -1.10 -4.74 5.90
C VAL A 86 -1.36 -3.24 5.97
N VAL A 87 -0.63 -2.48 5.17
CA VAL A 87 -0.70 -1.01 5.13
C VAL A 87 -1.11 -0.56 3.72
N PRO A 88 -2.43 -0.48 3.43
CA PRO A 88 -2.88 0.06 2.15
C PRO A 88 -2.65 1.57 2.11
N ILE A 89 -1.97 2.03 1.05
CA ILE A 89 -1.63 3.44 0.86
C ILE A 89 -2.49 4.05 -0.25
N GLY A 90 -3.24 5.09 0.11
CA GLY A 90 -4.06 5.86 -0.82
C GLY A 90 -5.41 5.22 -1.12
N ARG A 91 -6.34 6.05 -1.58
CA ARG A 91 -7.77 5.72 -1.67
C ARG A 91 -8.08 4.41 -2.40
N LEU A 92 -7.47 4.21 -3.57
CA LEU A 92 -7.72 3.03 -4.40
C LEU A 92 -7.31 1.75 -3.64
N SER A 93 -6.10 1.73 -3.11
CA SER A 93 -5.58 0.58 -2.36
C SER A 93 -6.44 0.28 -1.14
N ILE A 94 -6.86 1.31 -0.38
CA ILE A 94 -7.71 1.16 0.80
C ILE A 94 -9.08 0.56 0.43
N ALA A 95 -9.71 1.06 -0.64
CA ALA A 95 -11.00 0.55 -1.10
C ALA A 95 -10.93 -0.93 -1.52
N HIS A 96 -9.89 -1.30 -2.26
CA HIS A 96 -9.65 -2.69 -2.63
C HIS A 96 -9.31 -3.57 -1.42
N CYS A 97 -8.54 -3.05 -0.45
CA CYS A 97 -8.12 -3.79 0.73
C CYS A 97 -9.30 -4.14 1.63
N LEU A 98 -10.17 -3.18 1.90
CA LEU A 98 -11.32 -3.33 2.80
C LEU A 98 -12.58 -3.87 2.10
N SER A 99 -12.56 -4.03 0.77
CA SER A 99 -13.74 -4.41 -0.02
C SER A 99 -14.98 -3.55 0.26
N GLN A 100 -14.75 -2.27 0.58
CA GLN A 100 -15.79 -1.28 0.87
C GLN A 100 -15.67 -0.13 -0.12
N ASP A 101 -16.80 0.44 -0.51
CA ASP A 101 -16.80 1.70 -1.24
C ASP A 101 -16.40 2.82 -0.26
N VAL A 102 -15.12 3.19 -0.28
CA VAL A 102 -14.55 4.12 0.70
C VAL A 102 -14.97 5.55 0.33
N GLN A 103 -16.14 5.96 0.82
CA GLN A 103 -16.57 7.35 0.77
C GLN A 103 -17.20 7.79 2.11
N PRO A 104 -16.65 8.81 2.78
CA PRO A 104 -15.35 9.47 2.59
C PRO A 104 -14.20 8.76 3.35
N LEU A 105 -12.94 9.00 2.97
CA LEU A 105 -11.74 8.55 3.73
C LEU A 105 -11.70 9.09 5.18
N ILE A 106 -12.49 10.13 5.45
CA ILE A 106 -12.75 10.68 6.78
C ILE A 106 -13.36 9.57 7.65
N GLY A 107 -12.60 9.15 8.66
CA GLY A 107 -12.98 8.08 9.57
C GLY A 107 -12.36 6.72 9.27
N ILE A 108 -11.49 6.58 8.26
CA ILE A 108 -10.71 5.36 8.00
C ILE A 108 -9.23 5.56 8.31
N ILE A 109 -8.67 6.70 7.88
CA ILE A 109 -7.28 7.04 8.21
C ILE A 109 -7.11 7.20 9.72
N GLY A 110 -6.04 6.62 10.26
CA GLY A 110 -5.76 6.62 11.71
C GLY A 110 -6.50 5.55 12.50
N LYS A 111 -7.30 4.69 11.87
CA LYS A 111 -7.90 3.50 12.48
C LYS A 111 -7.17 2.23 12.08
N ALA A 112 -7.36 1.18 12.88
CA ALA A 112 -6.97 -0.18 12.53
C ALA A 112 -8.22 -1.03 12.29
N PHE A 113 -8.15 -1.93 11.31
CA PHE A 113 -9.21 -2.87 10.97
C PHE A 113 -8.67 -4.29 11.06
N LEU A 114 -9.57 -5.25 11.25
CA LEU A 114 -9.28 -6.67 11.14
C LEU A 114 -10.17 -7.22 10.02
N ALA A 115 -9.58 -7.67 8.93
CA ALA A 115 -10.28 -8.22 7.77
C ALA A 115 -9.32 -9.04 6.89
N ASP A 116 -9.86 -9.80 5.94
CA ASP A 116 -9.05 -10.45 4.89
C ASP A 116 -8.59 -9.41 3.85
N PRO A 117 -7.29 -9.03 3.85
CA PRO A 117 -6.80 -7.94 3.03
C PRO A 117 -6.92 -8.29 1.55
N TYR A 118 -7.64 -7.45 0.80
CA TYR A 118 -7.90 -7.65 -0.64
C TYR A 118 -8.67 -8.93 -0.99
N LYS A 119 -9.14 -9.69 0.02
CA LYS A 119 -9.72 -11.04 -0.12
C LYS A 119 -8.76 -12.03 -0.78
N LEU A 120 -7.52 -12.09 -0.29
CA LEU A 120 -6.45 -12.89 -0.90
C LEU A 120 -5.81 -13.91 0.05
N LEU A 121 -6.05 -13.82 1.36
CA LEU A 121 -5.35 -14.65 2.34
C LEU A 121 -6.26 -15.65 3.07
N ASP A 122 -7.58 -15.57 2.89
CA ASP A 122 -8.58 -16.41 3.59
C ASP A 122 -8.42 -16.37 5.13
N ARG A 123 -7.85 -15.27 5.64
CA ARG A 123 -7.65 -15.01 7.07
C ARG A 123 -7.62 -13.52 7.33
N GLU A 124 -8.01 -13.13 8.53
CA GLU A 124 -7.98 -11.73 8.90
C GLU A 124 -6.59 -11.29 9.34
N LEU A 125 -6.16 -10.12 8.87
CA LEU A 125 -4.94 -9.46 9.32
C LEU A 125 -5.24 -8.02 9.79
N PRO A 126 -4.42 -7.48 10.71
CA PRO A 126 -4.43 -6.05 11.01
C PRO A 126 -4.17 -5.22 9.75
N ILE A 127 -5.09 -4.33 9.43
CA ILE A 127 -5.01 -3.38 8.32
C ILE A 127 -4.90 -1.97 8.90
N VAL A 128 -3.86 -1.24 8.51
CA VAL A 128 -3.59 0.14 8.94
C VAL A 128 -3.56 1.06 7.71
N PRO A 129 -4.68 1.69 7.33
CA PRO A 129 -4.76 2.55 6.17
C PRO A 129 -3.96 3.84 6.33
N LEU A 130 -3.15 4.19 5.34
CA LEU A 130 -2.43 5.46 5.27
C LEU A 130 -2.84 6.27 4.03
N PRO A 131 -2.88 7.61 4.12
CA PRO A 131 -3.13 8.45 2.96
C PRO A 131 -1.95 8.37 1.98
N HIS A 132 -2.19 8.75 0.72
CA HIS A 132 -1.10 8.77 -0.27
C HIS A 132 -0.14 9.95 0.01
N PRO A 133 1.19 9.73 0.05
CA PRO A 133 2.14 10.81 0.37
C PRO A 133 2.17 11.97 -0.63
N SER A 134 1.79 11.73 -1.90
CA SER A 134 1.99 12.68 -3.01
C SER A 134 0.81 13.61 -3.35
N GLY A 135 -0.31 13.62 -2.59
CA GLY A 135 -1.34 14.66 -2.79
C GLY A 135 -2.80 14.32 -2.43
N ALA A 136 -3.55 15.38 -2.07
CA ALA A 136 -4.95 15.54 -1.67
C ALA A 136 -5.35 15.17 -0.22
N SER A 137 -4.48 14.51 0.55
CA SER A 137 -4.64 14.35 2.00
C SER A 137 -3.28 14.51 2.64
N THR A 138 -2.83 15.75 2.76
CA THR A 138 -1.64 16.09 3.53
C THR A 138 -1.80 15.50 4.93
N LEU A 139 -0.81 14.70 5.35
CA LEU A 139 -0.64 14.28 6.75
C LEU A 139 -0.32 15.54 7.55
N HIS A 140 -1.35 16.32 7.88
CA HIS A 140 -1.26 17.36 8.89
C HIS A 140 -1.37 16.65 10.25
N TYR A 141 -0.26 16.65 10.98
CA TYR A 141 -0.22 16.38 12.41
C TYR A 141 -0.84 17.56 13.17
#